data_AF-A0A0E3WEC8-F1
#
_entry.id   AF-A0A0E3WEC8-F1
#
_cell.length_a   1.000
_cell.length_b   1.000
_cell.length_c   1.000
_cell.angle_alpha   90.00
_cell.angle_beta   90.00
_cell.angle_gamma   90.00
#
_symmetry.space_group_name_H-M   'P 1'
#
loop_
_entity.id
_entity.type
_entity.pdbx_description
1 polymer ?
#
loop_
_entity_poly.entity_id
_entity_poly.type
_entity_poly.pdbx_seq_one_letter_code
_entity_poly.pdbx_strand_id
1 'polypeptide(L)'
;MVRRPLRLSIVVAHYVLTPRDAVRAGQGGWCVMTWTTQLIYPAAGLTAADTAALAEALGRAEVSYDAGRNRLQITLAVEASTLAEATGVSLSAAAAATGLAAPIRLLVQSTADFVADAEHPPPLNLDLIGITEIAGEFGVSRQRVGQLADDPDFPAPVVHAAIGRLYTRASVRAFHERWTAARNPRGGRRRRQTEPAGT
;
A
#
# COMPACT_ATOMS: atom_id res chain seq x y z
N MET A 1 12.49 -15.94 21.18
CA MET A 1 11.16 -15.28 21.10
C MET A 1 10.94 -14.90 19.63
N VAL A 2 10.20 -15.74 18.91
CA VAL A 2 10.11 -15.72 17.44
C VAL A 2 9.06 -14.71 17.01
N ARG A 3 9.48 -13.60 16.37
CA ARG A 3 8.57 -12.64 15.72
C ARG A 3 8.01 -13.28 14.46
N ARG A 4 6.73 -13.69 14.51
CA ARG A 4 5.98 -14.10 13.31
C ARG A 4 5.80 -12.89 12.40
N PRO A 5 6.01 -13.02 11.07
CA PRO A 5 5.68 -11.94 10.15
C PRO A 5 4.16 -11.78 10.09
N LEU A 6 3.69 -10.55 10.30
CA LEU A 6 2.33 -10.11 10.08
C LEU A 6 1.95 -10.41 8.63
N ARG A 7 1.08 -11.40 8.42
CA ARG A 7 0.35 -11.54 7.16
C ARG A 7 -0.53 -10.29 7.04
N LEU A 8 -0.22 -9.45 6.08
CA LEU A 8 -1.18 -8.48 5.54
C LEU A 8 -2.28 -9.33 4.88
N SER A 9 -3.27 -9.73 5.68
CA SER A 9 -4.48 -10.34 5.15
C SER A 9 -5.20 -9.22 4.41
N ILE A 10 -4.94 -9.10 3.11
CA ILE A 10 -5.91 -8.49 2.20
C ILE A 10 -7.14 -9.38 2.32
N VAL A 11 -8.09 -8.94 3.14
CA VAL A 11 -9.40 -9.57 3.27
C VAL A 11 -10.13 -9.23 1.98
N VAL A 12 -10.02 -10.14 1.00
CA VAL A 12 -10.85 -10.18 -0.22
C VAL A 12 -11.87 -11.31 -0.10
N ALA A 13 -11.92 -11.99 1.05
CA ALA A 13 -12.91 -13.00 1.31
C ALA A 13 -14.20 -12.32 1.79
N HIS A 14 -15.14 -12.13 0.85
CA HIS A 14 -16.60 -11.96 1.00
C HIS A 14 -17.22 -10.86 0.13
N TYR A 15 -16.84 -10.79 -1.14
CA TYR A 15 -17.66 -10.13 -2.16
C TYR A 15 -18.24 -11.17 -3.13
N VAL A 16 -19.27 -11.90 -2.69
CA VAL A 16 -20.29 -12.41 -3.62
C VAL A 16 -21.46 -11.43 -3.55
N LEU A 17 -21.26 -10.23 -4.08
CA LEU A 17 -22.37 -9.37 -4.46
C LEU A 17 -22.83 -9.89 -5.82
N THR A 18 -23.98 -10.56 -5.86
CA THR A 18 -24.69 -10.82 -7.12
C THR A 18 -24.74 -9.51 -7.92
N PRO A 19 -24.20 -9.48 -9.16
CA PRO A 19 -24.29 -8.30 -9.99
C PRO A 19 -25.77 -8.09 -10.27
N ARG A 20 -26.34 -7.01 -9.75
CA ARG A 20 -27.55 -6.47 -10.36
C ARG A 20 -27.06 -5.66 -11.55
N ASP A 21 -26.82 -6.38 -12.64
CA ASP A 21 -26.57 -5.80 -13.95
C ASP A 21 -27.63 -4.74 -14.23
N ALA A 22 -27.12 -3.55 -14.57
CA ALA A 22 -27.81 -2.40 -15.17
C ALA A 22 -29.33 -2.55 -15.32
N VAL A 23 -30.09 -2.01 -14.37
CA VAL A 23 -31.53 -1.81 -14.57
C VAL A 23 -31.72 -0.63 -15.53
N ARG A 24 -32.21 -0.96 -16.73
CA ARG A 24 -32.76 -0.08 -17.78
C ARG A 24 -33.13 1.32 -17.29
N ALA A 25 -32.35 2.32 -17.68
CA ALA A 25 -32.83 3.70 -17.70
C ALA A 25 -33.76 3.88 -18.90
N GLY A 26 -35.06 3.99 -18.61
CA GLY A 26 -35.99 4.67 -19.51
C GLY A 26 -35.47 6.08 -19.80
N GLN A 27 -35.70 6.51 -21.04
CA GLN A 27 -35.23 7.74 -21.68
C GLN A 27 -34.88 8.90 -20.71
N GLY A 28 -33.58 9.13 -20.51
CA GLY A 28 -33.03 10.29 -19.79
C GLY A 28 -32.22 9.99 -18.51
N GLY A 29 -32.17 8.73 -18.04
CA GLY A 29 -31.48 8.37 -16.81
C GLY A 29 -29.98 8.11 -16.99
N TRP A 30 -29.16 8.72 -16.13
CA TRP A 30 -27.72 8.47 -16.08
C TRP A 30 -27.46 7.02 -15.66
N CYS A 31 -26.46 6.38 -16.25
CA CYS A 31 -26.13 4.98 -15.95
C CYS A 31 -25.62 4.89 -14.51
N VAL A 32 -26.45 4.39 -13.59
CA VAL A 32 -26.02 4.10 -12.23
C VAL A 32 -25.17 2.84 -12.25
N MET A 33 -23.98 2.94 -11.69
CA MET A 33 -23.04 1.83 -11.52
C MET A 33 -22.61 1.73 -10.06
N THR A 34 -22.13 0.56 -9.65
CA THR A 34 -21.61 0.35 -8.30
C THR A 34 -20.11 0.63 -8.27
N TRP A 35 -19.69 1.47 -7.33
CA TRP A 35 -18.30 1.84 -7.08
C TRP A 35 -17.85 1.23 -5.76
N THR A 36 -16.64 0.68 -5.74
CA THR A 36 -15.99 0.29 -4.48
C THR A 36 -15.05 1.40 -4.05
N THR A 37 -15.19 1.86 -2.82
CA THR A 37 -14.32 2.87 -2.23
C THR A 37 -13.57 2.31 -1.03
N GLN A 38 -12.28 2.62 -0.95
CA GLN A 38 -11.42 2.24 0.16
C GLN A 38 -10.87 3.50 0.81
N LEU A 39 -11.16 3.68 2.08
CA LEU A 39 -10.75 4.82 2.87
C LEU A 39 -9.82 4.35 3.99
N ILE A 40 -8.65 5.00 4.12
CA ILE A 40 -7.71 4.73 5.21
C ILE A 40 -7.62 5.97 6.09
N TYR A 41 -7.87 5.78 7.38
CA TYR A 41 -7.79 6.82 8.41
C TYR A 41 -6.69 6.51 9.43
N PRO A 42 -5.99 7.54 9.95
CA PRO A 42 -5.25 7.40 11.19
C PRO A 42 -6.25 7.26 12.34
N ALA A 43 -6.17 6.18 13.10
CA ALA A 43 -7.00 5.96 14.28
C ALA A 43 -6.19 5.20 15.32
N ALA A 44 -6.20 5.63 16.57
CA ALA A 44 -5.45 5.00 17.65
C ALA A 44 -6.40 4.33 18.63
N GLY A 45 -6.00 3.15 19.12
CA GLY A 45 -6.68 2.49 20.24
C GLY A 45 -8.09 1.96 19.96
N LEU A 46 -8.46 1.74 18.69
CA LEU A 46 -9.75 1.13 18.38
C LEU A 46 -9.80 -0.32 18.87
N THR A 47 -10.90 -0.66 19.54
CA THR A 47 -11.21 -2.03 19.96
C THR A 47 -11.99 -2.78 18.88
N ALA A 48 -12.10 -4.10 19.01
CA ALA A 48 -12.94 -4.91 18.13
C ALA A 48 -14.43 -4.49 18.18
N ALA A 49 -14.90 -4.04 19.35
CA ALA A 49 -16.26 -3.54 19.53
C ALA A 49 -16.47 -2.23 18.76
N ASP A 50 -15.49 -1.32 18.79
CA ASP A 50 -15.55 -0.06 18.03
C ASP A 50 -15.58 -0.33 16.52
N THR A 51 -14.76 -1.26 16.03
CA THR A 51 -14.76 -1.62 14.60
C THR A 51 -16.06 -2.31 14.18
N ALA A 52 -16.68 -3.10 15.05
CA ALA A 52 -17.97 -3.73 14.79
C ALA A 52 -19.10 -2.69 14.77
N ALA A 53 -19.11 -1.75 15.72
CA ALA A 53 -20.08 -0.65 15.74
C ALA A 53 -19.96 0.25 14.50
N LEU A 54 -18.73 0.50 14.02
CA LEU A 54 -18.50 1.22 12.77
C LEU A 54 -19.01 0.45 11.55
N ALA A 55 -18.78 -0.87 11.48
CA ALA A 55 -19.30 -1.70 10.39
C ALA A 55 -20.83 -1.67 10.36
N GLU A 56 -21.48 -1.82 11.51
CA GLU A 56 -22.94 -1.72 11.65
C GLU A 56 -23.48 -0.34 11.24
N ALA A 57 -22.84 0.75 11.71
CA ALA A 57 -23.24 2.11 11.39
C ALA A 57 -23.12 2.44 9.89
N LEU A 58 -22.14 1.85 9.21
CA LEU A 58 -21.91 2.01 7.78
C LEU A 58 -22.70 1.00 6.92
N GLY A 59 -23.35 0.01 7.52
CA GLY A 59 -24.16 -0.99 6.84
C GLY A 59 -23.32 -1.97 6.02
N ARG A 60 -23.42 -1.93 4.68
CA ARG A 60 -22.68 -2.82 3.76
C ARG A 60 -21.21 -2.38 3.60
N ALA A 61 -20.54 -2.22 4.72
CA ALA A 61 -19.16 -1.79 4.82
C ALA A 61 -18.30 -2.89 5.42
N GLU A 62 -17.12 -3.08 4.85
CA GLU A 62 -16.08 -3.84 5.50
C GLU A 62 -15.21 -2.87 6.30
N VAL A 63 -14.98 -3.17 7.57
CA VAL A 63 -14.16 -2.34 8.46
C VAL A 63 -13.05 -3.21 9.04
N SER A 64 -11.80 -2.78 8.86
CA SER A 64 -10.63 -3.45 9.42
C SER A 64 -9.70 -2.45 10.12
N TYR A 65 -8.99 -2.90 11.15
CA TYR A 65 -8.10 -2.06 11.94
C TYR A 65 -6.73 -2.73 12.12
N ASP A 66 -5.67 -2.06 11.67
CA ASP A 66 -4.28 -2.44 11.94
C ASP A 66 -3.78 -1.67 13.16
N ALA A 67 -3.83 -2.31 14.33
CA ALA A 67 -3.35 -1.76 15.59
C ALA A 67 -1.82 -1.50 15.60
N GLY A 68 -1.04 -2.21 14.78
CA GLY A 68 0.40 -2.01 14.67
C GLY A 68 0.76 -0.71 13.94
N ARG A 69 -0.13 -0.21 13.08
CA ARG A 69 0.05 1.03 12.32
C ARG A 69 -0.91 2.15 12.73
N ASN A 70 -1.84 1.91 13.66
CA ASN A 70 -2.91 2.82 14.02
C ASN A 70 -3.69 3.27 12.76
N ARG A 71 -4.12 2.28 11.96
CA ARG A 71 -4.80 2.49 10.67
C ARG A 71 -6.16 1.81 10.68
N LEU A 72 -7.22 2.60 10.52
CA LEU A 72 -8.57 2.13 10.22
C LEU A 72 -8.73 2.11 8.70
N GLN A 73 -9.17 0.98 8.15
CA GLN A 73 -9.54 0.85 6.75
C GLN A 73 -11.02 0.52 6.64
N ILE A 74 -11.73 1.28 5.80
CA ILE A 74 -13.15 1.13 5.51
C ILE A 74 -13.30 0.88 4.01
N THR A 75 -13.98 -0.20 3.63
CA THR A 75 -14.36 -0.50 2.25
C THR A 75 -15.87 -0.40 2.10
N LEU A 76 -16.35 0.41 1.17
CA LEU A 76 -17.77 0.66 0.92
C LEU A 76 -18.12 0.34 -0.53
N ALA A 77 -19.33 -0.17 -0.77
CA ALA A 77 -19.92 -0.20 -2.11
C ALA A 77 -21.01 0.88 -2.19
N VAL A 78 -20.91 1.78 -3.18
CA VAL A 78 -21.86 2.88 -3.38
C VAL A 78 -22.39 2.89 -4.81
N GLU A 79 -23.67 3.18 -4.97
CA GLU A 79 -24.28 3.39 -6.29
C GLU A 79 -24.16 4.87 -6.65
N ALA A 80 -23.58 5.17 -7.82
CA ALA A 80 -23.44 6.53 -8.32
C ALA A 80 -23.27 6.53 -9.83
N SER A 81 -23.61 7.65 -10.47
CA SER A 81 -23.47 7.81 -11.92
C SER A 81 -22.07 8.25 -12.33
N THR A 82 -21.27 8.76 -11.39
CA THR A 82 -19.92 9.26 -11.64
C THR A 82 -18.96 8.94 -10.50
N LEU A 83 -17.66 8.90 -10.81
CA LEU A 83 -16.60 8.74 -9.80
C LEU A 83 -16.62 9.88 -8.77
N ALA A 84 -16.91 11.11 -9.21
CA ALA A 84 -16.99 12.28 -8.31
C ALA A 84 -18.15 12.17 -7.32
N GLU A 85 -19.32 11.71 -7.78
CA GLU A 85 -20.46 11.43 -6.92
C GLU A 85 -20.16 10.28 -5.94
N ALA A 86 -19.61 9.17 -6.42
CA ALA A 86 -19.19 8.04 -5.57
C ALA A 86 -18.21 8.46 -4.48
N THR A 87 -17.25 9.33 -4.82
CA THR A 87 -16.29 9.95 -3.90
C THR A 87 -17.02 10.76 -2.82
N GLY A 88 -17.91 11.68 -3.22
CA GLY A 88 -18.64 12.54 -2.29
C GLY A 88 -19.53 11.76 -1.33
N VAL A 89 -20.29 10.78 -1.85
CA VAL A 89 -21.15 9.90 -1.05
C VAL A 89 -20.33 9.10 -0.05
N SER A 90 -19.22 8.50 -0.49
CA SER A 90 -18.37 7.68 0.38
C SER A 90 -17.70 8.49 1.49
N LEU A 91 -17.17 9.68 1.17
CA LEU A 91 -16.56 10.58 2.16
C LEU A 91 -17.60 11.06 3.18
N SER A 92 -18.79 11.43 2.72
CA SER A 92 -19.89 11.87 3.59
C SER A 92 -20.31 10.76 4.56
N ALA A 93 -20.53 9.55 4.04
CA ALA A 93 -20.92 8.39 4.85
C ALA A 93 -19.83 8.03 5.87
N ALA A 94 -18.56 7.97 5.44
CA ALA A 94 -17.44 7.67 6.32
C ALA A 94 -17.23 8.75 7.39
N ALA A 95 -17.34 10.03 7.05
CA ALA A 95 -17.23 11.12 8.01
C ALA A 95 -18.36 11.09 9.05
N ALA A 96 -19.60 10.80 8.62
CA ALA A 96 -20.74 10.66 9.53
C ALA A 96 -20.57 9.51 10.54
N ALA A 97 -20.01 8.37 10.10
CA ALA A 97 -19.82 7.21 10.97
C ALA A 97 -18.58 7.34 11.89
N THR A 98 -17.48 7.89 11.37
CA THR A 98 -16.20 7.92 12.09
C THR A 98 -15.98 9.21 12.88
N GLY A 99 -16.66 10.30 12.53
CA GLY A 99 -16.33 11.64 13.01
C GLY A 99 -15.01 12.19 12.46
N LEU A 100 -14.34 11.48 11.53
CA LEU A 100 -13.05 11.86 10.97
C LEU A 100 -13.24 12.57 9.63
N ALA A 101 -12.68 13.78 9.52
CA ALA A 101 -12.94 14.66 8.37
C ALA A 101 -12.21 14.23 7.07
N ALA A 102 -11.01 13.65 7.16
CA ALA A 102 -10.22 13.35 5.96
C ALA A 102 -9.44 12.03 6.09
N PRO A 103 -9.61 11.09 5.15
CA PRO A 103 -8.74 9.93 5.06
C PRO A 103 -7.36 10.33 4.55
N ILE A 104 -6.33 9.59 4.93
CA ILE A 104 -4.97 9.74 4.39
C ILE A 104 -4.79 9.02 3.05
N ARG A 105 -5.75 8.15 2.67
CA ARG A 105 -5.82 7.51 1.36
C ARG A 105 -7.28 7.25 1.02
N LEU A 106 -7.64 7.61 -0.20
CA LEU A 106 -8.91 7.26 -0.82
C LEU A 106 -8.63 6.61 -2.17
N LEU A 107 -9.14 5.41 -2.38
CA LEU A 107 -9.20 4.74 -3.68
C LEU A 107 -10.67 4.59 -4.06
N VAL A 108 -11.02 5.02 -5.27
CA VAL A 108 -12.38 4.89 -5.83
C VAL A 108 -12.25 4.28 -7.21
N GLN A 109 -12.95 3.18 -7.42
CA GLN A 109 -12.98 2.48 -8.71
C GLN A 109 -14.32 1.79 -8.91
N SER A 110 -14.60 1.36 -10.13
CA SER A 110 -15.80 0.54 -10.35
C SER A 110 -15.71 -0.75 -9.54
N THR A 111 -16.84 -1.30 -9.10
CA THR A 111 -16.83 -2.59 -8.39
C THR A 111 -16.30 -3.70 -9.30
N ALA A 112 -16.56 -3.61 -10.60
CA ALA A 112 -16.03 -4.54 -11.59
C ALA A 112 -14.50 -4.52 -11.65
N ASP A 113 -13.89 -3.33 -11.72
CA ASP A 113 -12.43 -3.19 -11.71
C ASP A 113 -11.83 -3.65 -10.38
N PHE A 114 -12.49 -3.35 -9.25
CA PHE A 114 -12.04 -3.83 -7.94
C PHE A 114 -12.01 -5.36 -7.85
N VAL A 115 -13.05 -6.03 -8.35
CA VAL A 115 -13.11 -7.49 -8.41
C VAL A 115 -12.04 -8.02 -9.36
N ALA A 116 -11.91 -7.42 -10.55
CA ALA A 116 -10.91 -7.81 -11.54
C ALA A 116 -9.48 -7.69 -10.99
N ASP A 117 -9.14 -6.59 -10.31
CA ASP A 117 -7.83 -6.38 -9.67
C ASP A 117 -7.60 -7.35 -8.49
N ALA A 118 -8.66 -7.80 -7.83
CA ALA A 118 -8.54 -8.75 -6.73
C ALA A 118 -8.35 -10.19 -7.23
N GLU A 119 -9.07 -10.59 -8.29
CA GLU A 119 -8.96 -11.89 -8.95
C GLU A 119 -7.68 -12.00 -9.78
N HIS A 120 -7.30 -10.91 -10.43
CA HIS A 120 -6.14 -10.78 -11.30
C HIS A 120 -5.36 -9.52 -10.92
N PRO A 121 -4.58 -9.57 -9.82
CA PRO A 121 -3.73 -8.46 -9.42
C PRO A 121 -2.89 -7.96 -10.59
N PRO A 122 -2.87 -6.64 -10.86
CA PRO A 122 -2.08 -6.11 -11.95
C PRO A 122 -0.64 -6.58 -11.76
N PRO A 123 0.04 -7.02 -12.84
CA PRO A 123 1.38 -7.56 -12.72
C PRO A 123 2.28 -6.51 -12.04
N LEU A 124 2.81 -6.87 -10.88
CA LEU A 124 3.78 -6.06 -10.16
C LEU A 124 5.06 -6.04 -11.01
N ASN A 125 5.18 -5.03 -11.88
CA ASN A 125 6.40 -4.80 -12.66
C ASN A 125 7.48 -4.19 -11.76
N LEU A 126 7.93 -4.98 -10.79
CA LEU A 126 9.07 -4.66 -9.96
C LEU A 126 10.31 -5.07 -10.74
N ASP A 127 11.08 -4.07 -11.15
CA ASP A 127 12.39 -4.27 -11.78
C ASP A 127 13.38 -4.77 -10.70
N LEU A 128 13.35 -6.08 -10.46
CA LEU A 128 14.12 -6.76 -9.44
C LEU A 128 15.48 -7.17 -9.99
N ILE A 129 16.53 -6.83 -9.25
CA ILE A 129 17.91 -7.16 -9.56
C ILE A 129 18.57 -7.89 -8.38
N GLY A 130 19.43 -8.85 -8.71
CA GLY A 130 20.27 -9.58 -7.77
C GLY A 130 21.67 -8.96 -7.65
N ILE A 131 22.47 -9.50 -6.73
CA ILE A 131 23.84 -9.02 -6.44
C ILE A 131 24.73 -8.91 -7.70
N THR A 132 24.57 -9.83 -8.66
CA THR A 132 25.35 -9.81 -9.92
C THR A 132 25.04 -8.59 -10.78
N GLU A 133 23.76 -8.24 -10.93
CA GLU A 133 23.33 -7.10 -11.73
C GLU A 133 23.70 -5.78 -11.03
N ILE A 134 23.54 -5.73 -9.70
CA ILE A 134 23.97 -4.60 -8.88
C ILE A 134 25.47 -4.35 -9.05
N ALA A 135 26.29 -5.41 -9.07
CA ALA A 135 27.73 -5.31 -9.28
C ALA A 135 28.06 -4.67 -10.64
N GLY A 136 27.33 -5.06 -11.69
CA GLY A 136 27.42 -4.44 -13.00
C GLY A 136 27.05 -2.95 -13.00
N GLU A 137 25.93 -2.59 -12.35
CA GLU A 137 25.49 -1.18 -12.26
C GLU A 137 26.43 -0.30 -11.44
N PHE A 138 27.07 -0.85 -10.40
CA PHE A 138 27.97 -0.11 -9.52
C PHE A 138 29.40 -0.07 -10.05
N GLY A 139 29.72 -0.89 -11.07
CA GLY A 139 31.09 -1.08 -11.55
C GLY A 139 32.05 -1.65 -10.50
N VAL A 140 31.54 -2.47 -9.57
CA VAL A 140 32.33 -3.10 -8.48
C VAL A 140 32.20 -4.62 -8.51
N SER A 141 33.03 -5.33 -7.74
CA SER A 141 32.94 -6.79 -7.65
C SER A 141 31.70 -7.26 -6.89
N ARG A 142 31.21 -8.48 -7.20
CA ARG A 142 30.09 -9.11 -6.47
C ARG A 142 30.34 -9.22 -4.97
N GLN A 143 31.58 -9.54 -4.57
CA GLN A 143 31.97 -9.59 -3.16
C GLN A 143 31.85 -8.22 -2.49
N ARG A 144 32.19 -7.14 -3.20
CA ARG A 144 32.05 -5.77 -2.70
C ARG A 144 30.57 -5.39 -2.52
N VAL A 145 29.70 -5.78 -3.45
CA VAL A 145 28.25 -5.62 -3.28
C VAL A 145 27.74 -6.44 -2.09
N GLY A 146 28.22 -7.67 -1.91
CA GLY A 146 27.90 -8.49 -0.75
C GLY A 146 28.20 -7.78 0.58
N GLN A 147 29.39 -7.17 0.69
CA GLN A 147 29.75 -6.35 1.86
C GLN A 147 28.87 -5.11 2.03
N LEU A 148 28.51 -4.45 0.92
CA LEU A 148 27.60 -3.30 0.96
C LEU A 148 26.19 -3.72 1.38
N ALA A 149 25.73 -4.89 0.96
CA ALA A 149 24.41 -5.42 1.31
C ALA A 149 24.24 -5.73 2.80
N ASP A 150 25.35 -5.77 3.55
CA ASP A 150 25.35 -5.92 5.01
C ASP A 150 25.48 -4.55 5.73
N ASP A 151 25.63 -3.45 4.99
CA ASP A 151 25.60 -2.08 5.52
C ASP A 151 24.15 -1.68 5.83
N PRO A 152 23.86 -1.10 7.02
CA PRO A 152 22.51 -0.68 7.38
C PRO A 152 21.91 0.39 6.45
N ASP A 153 22.75 1.17 5.75
CA ASP A 153 22.29 2.17 4.78
C ASP A 153 21.89 1.55 3.43
N PHE A 154 22.26 0.29 3.19
CA PHE A 154 21.94 -0.40 1.94
C PHE A 154 20.46 -0.79 1.91
N PRO A 155 19.79 -0.71 0.75
CA PRO A 155 18.38 -1.05 0.65
C PRO A 155 18.08 -2.46 1.16
N ALA A 156 17.01 -2.58 1.95
CA ALA A 156 16.52 -3.90 2.33
C ALA A 156 16.05 -4.68 1.08
N PRO A 157 16.33 -5.98 0.99
CA PRO A 157 15.83 -6.81 -0.10
C PRO A 157 14.31 -6.92 -0.06
N VAL A 158 13.69 -6.80 -1.24
CA VAL A 158 12.24 -6.91 -1.43
C VAL A 158 11.81 -8.37 -1.40
N VAL A 159 12.67 -9.28 -1.88
CA VAL A 159 12.40 -10.72 -1.90
C VAL A 159 13.63 -11.48 -1.39
N HIS A 160 13.39 -12.43 -0.48
CA HIS A 160 14.36 -13.46 -0.11
C HIS A 160 13.98 -14.75 -0.86
N ALA A 161 14.56 -14.94 -2.05
CA ALA A 161 14.33 -16.14 -2.85
C ALA A 161 15.42 -17.18 -2.59
N ALA A 162 15.18 -18.44 -2.98
CA ALA A 162 16.18 -19.50 -2.90
C ALA A 162 17.46 -19.17 -3.69
N ILE A 163 17.32 -18.39 -4.76
CA ILE A 163 18.43 -17.89 -5.59
C ILE A 163 19.19 -16.71 -4.97
N GLY A 164 18.69 -16.13 -3.87
CA GLY A 164 19.32 -15.03 -3.15
C GLY A 164 18.40 -13.84 -2.89
N ARG A 165 19.02 -12.77 -2.39
CA ARG A 165 18.37 -11.48 -2.09
C ARG A 165 18.11 -10.71 -3.39
N LEU A 166 16.87 -10.29 -3.62
CA LEU A 166 16.47 -9.43 -4.74
C LEU A 166 16.09 -8.04 -4.23
N TYR A 167 16.50 -7.03 -4.99
CA TYR A 167 16.31 -5.62 -4.67
C TYR A 167 15.63 -4.93 -5.86
N THR A 168 14.88 -3.88 -5.63
CA THR A 168 14.44 -3.04 -6.76
C THR A 168 15.64 -2.27 -7.31
N ARG A 169 15.77 -2.21 -8.65
CA ARG A 169 16.80 -1.42 -9.32
C ARG A 169 16.76 0.04 -8.87
N ALA A 170 15.56 0.59 -8.68
CA ALA A 170 15.36 1.96 -8.19
C ALA A 170 15.97 2.21 -6.80
N SER A 171 15.74 1.34 -5.82
CA SER A 171 16.28 1.53 -4.47
C SER A 171 17.81 1.42 -4.44
N VAL A 172 18.37 0.49 -5.22
CA VAL A 172 19.82 0.30 -5.37
C VAL A 172 20.47 1.50 -6.03
N ARG A 173 19.87 2.08 -7.08
CA ARG A 173 20.36 3.30 -7.74
C ARG A 173 20.35 4.50 -6.80
N ALA A 174 19.25 4.69 -6.09
CA ALA A 174 19.16 5.78 -5.12
C ALA A 174 20.24 5.65 -4.02
N PHE A 175 20.55 4.43 -3.57
CA PHE A 175 21.70 4.19 -2.69
C PHE A 175 23.02 4.54 -3.35
N HIS A 176 23.24 4.10 -4.60
CA HIS A 176 24.49 4.34 -5.34
C HIS A 176 24.79 5.83 -5.51
N GLU A 177 23.77 6.62 -5.83
CA GLU A 177 23.88 8.08 -5.96
C GLU A 177 24.31 8.70 -4.62
N ARG A 178 23.63 8.37 -3.52
CA ARG A 178 24.00 8.85 -2.17
C ARG A 178 25.40 8.38 -1.76
N TRP A 179 25.74 7.14 -2.05
CA TRP A 179 27.03 6.55 -1.71
C TRP A 179 28.17 7.19 -2.48
N THR A 180 27.97 7.47 -3.77
CA THR A 180 28.95 8.14 -4.64
C THR A 180 29.12 9.60 -4.27
N ALA A 181 28.03 10.32 -3.99
CA ALA A 181 28.07 11.71 -3.53
C ALA A 181 28.77 11.86 -2.18
N ALA A 182 28.62 10.87 -1.28
CA ALA A 182 29.31 10.84 0.00
C ALA A 182 30.78 10.37 -0.09
N ARG A 183 31.24 9.95 -1.27
CA ARG A 183 32.60 9.42 -1.47
C ARG A 183 33.58 10.59 -1.62
N ASN A 184 34.51 10.72 -0.68
CA ASN A 184 35.59 11.69 -0.78
C ASN A 184 36.52 11.31 -1.95
N PRO A 185 36.78 12.18 -2.95
CA PRO A 185 37.64 11.89 -4.09
C PRO A 185 39.07 11.46 -3.74
N ARG A 186 39.52 11.74 -2.50
CA ARG A 186 40.87 11.46 -2.01
C ARG A 186 41.00 10.19 -1.15
N GLY A 187 39.98 9.32 -1.12
CA GLY A 187 40.10 7.98 -0.49
C GLY A 187 40.03 7.95 1.04
N GLY A 188 39.35 8.90 1.67
CA GLY A 188 39.12 8.91 3.12
C GLY A 188 37.85 8.15 3.56
N ARG A 189 37.89 7.58 4.78
CA ARG A 189 36.77 6.86 5.44
C ARG A 189 35.50 7.73 5.47
N ARG A 190 34.36 7.16 5.08
CA ARG A 190 33.03 7.80 5.12
C ARG A 190 32.74 8.33 6.53
N ARG A 191 32.39 9.61 6.65
CA ARG A 191 31.94 10.20 7.92
C ARG A 191 30.53 9.66 8.18
N ARG A 192 30.36 8.91 9.27
CA ARG A 192 29.06 8.36 9.68
C ARG A 192 28.13 9.57 9.92
N GLN A 193 27.01 9.66 9.20
CA GLN A 193 26.00 10.66 9.50
C GLN A 193 25.29 10.22 10.77
N THR A 194 25.58 10.91 11.88
CA THR A 194 24.81 10.77 13.11
C THR A 194 23.47 11.47 12.89
N GLU A 195 22.37 10.73 12.96
CA GLU A 195 21.03 11.30 13.08
C GLU A 195 21.02 12.33 14.22
N PRO A 196 20.49 13.55 14.03
CA PRO A 196 20.33 14.48 15.13
C PRO A 196 19.33 13.86 16.11
N ALA A 197 19.80 13.61 17.34
CA ALA A 197 18.95 13.22 18.45
C ALA A 197 17.84 14.26 18.60
N GLY A 198 16.60 13.82 18.41
CA GLY A 198 15.41 14.62 18.71
C GLY A 198 15.46 15.11 20.15
N THR A 199 15.30 16.41 20.31
CA THR A 199 14.86 17.06 21.55
C THR A 199 13.38 17.35 21.40
#